data_AF-A0A7K4IL67-F1
#
_entry.id   AF-A0A7K4IL67-F1
#
_cell.length_a   1.000
_cell.length_b   1.000
_cell.length_c   1.000
_cell.angle_alpha   90.00
_cell.angle_beta   90.00
_cell.angle_gamma   90.00
#
_symmetry.space_group_name_H-M   'P 1'
#
loop_
_entity.id
_entity.type
_entity.pdbx_description
1 polymer ?
#
loop_
_entity_poly.entity_id
_entity_poly.type
_entity_poly.pdbx_seq_one_letter_code
_entity_poly.pdbx_strand_id
1 'polypeptide(L)'
;MEFKPVELIGAMVVDSEGYIYGRAAKIEIRPEGPAFKIISVNTIKESIPNIDALTQGLLEDFKSKYSIFSIQELYKFVAKELKVQSVTENDLISYAKLKEIAIPIKEVSKDVEEEKPSIHLDDIEAMNKSEFGSCILLKTSIEAMMRGVEPNKPVLYQDEESLKEKLVIDNLARILGKVHGIVMGADGLRVVVSKESVVKKLVPDMVLLKKKLLSENTRRDIIKDMGLLGFQNPEELTDEKLVAYAKMRGYEIPSRLESVKAILLYKTSVPWEQLGRIGDVVLLKRTLPDIFEEELKAEEPKSITARLGTSAQKPRPQIGATSISFLTRPGSFALGMYLGTFLTIFIGFVPYVGALFSGGVAGYLARGWARGAIAGFFSCLFGTIILALISPLLLSMGLADFLGMILAYLPSSVVDAIKEMLYAVSSLFPYTLVLINASIGLVGGLIIGLIKS
;
A
#
# COMPACT_ATOMS: atom_id res chain seq x y z
N MET A 1 -7.24 -0.20 26.41
CA MET A 1 -6.68 1.02 25.80
C MET A 1 -7.36 2.18 26.50
N GLU A 2 -6.60 3.18 26.93
CA GLU A 2 -7.13 4.32 27.69
C GLU A 2 -6.99 5.58 26.85
N PHE A 3 -8.03 6.41 26.83
CA PHE A 3 -8.06 7.65 26.05
C PHE A 3 -8.40 8.83 26.95
N LYS A 4 -7.71 9.95 26.73
CA LYS A 4 -8.16 11.22 27.32
C LYS A 4 -9.36 11.73 26.53
N PRO A 5 -10.37 12.35 27.16
CA PRO A 5 -11.52 12.88 26.43
C PRO A 5 -11.15 13.79 25.25
N VAL A 6 -10.11 14.61 25.41
CA VAL A 6 -9.62 15.52 24.36
C VAL A 6 -9.12 14.78 23.12
N GLU A 7 -8.61 13.54 23.26
CA GLU A 7 -8.09 12.74 22.14
C GLU A 7 -9.19 12.16 21.24
N LEU A 8 -10.43 12.18 21.72
CA LEU A 8 -11.62 11.68 21.04
C LEU A 8 -12.43 12.80 20.41
N ILE A 9 -12.09 14.07 20.66
CA ILE A 9 -12.69 15.20 19.94
C ILE A 9 -12.28 15.12 18.47
N GLY A 10 -13.24 15.26 17.57
CA GLY A 10 -13.11 15.07 16.14
C GLY A 10 -13.14 13.60 15.68
N ALA A 11 -13.24 12.63 16.61
CA ALA A 11 -13.34 11.22 16.27
C ALA A 11 -14.56 10.96 15.39
N MET A 12 -14.38 10.15 14.36
CA MET A 12 -15.46 9.71 13.48
C MET A 12 -16.33 8.71 14.24
N VAL A 13 -17.65 8.93 14.26
CA VAL A 13 -18.61 8.03 14.89
C VAL A 13 -19.33 7.24 13.82
N VAL A 14 -19.18 5.92 13.86
CA VAL A 14 -19.71 4.98 12.87
C VAL A 14 -20.64 4.01 13.57
N ASP A 15 -21.80 3.75 12.97
CA ASP A 15 -22.75 2.78 13.51
C ASP A 15 -22.37 1.32 13.18
N SER A 16 -23.12 0.37 13.74
CA SER A 16 -22.84 -1.06 13.56
C SER A 16 -23.01 -1.56 12.10
N GLU A 17 -23.65 -0.78 11.23
CA GLU A 17 -23.90 -1.11 9.82
C GLU A 17 -22.92 -0.38 8.87
N GLY A 18 -21.98 0.40 9.41
CA GLY A 18 -20.94 1.08 8.66
C GLY A 18 -21.36 2.46 8.12
N TYR A 19 -22.39 3.08 8.68
CA TYR A 19 -22.81 4.45 8.34
C TYR A 19 -22.21 5.46 9.30
N ILE A 20 -21.76 6.60 8.77
CA ILE A 20 -21.17 7.68 9.57
C ILE A 20 -22.30 8.48 10.20
N TYR A 21 -22.41 8.40 11.53
CA TYR A 21 -23.38 9.17 12.31
C TYR A 21 -22.95 10.62 12.50
N GLY A 22 -21.64 10.87 12.54
CA GLY A 22 -21.06 12.21 12.63
C GLY A 22 -19.65 12.20 13.22
N ARG A 23 -19.27 13.31 13.88
CA ARG A 23 -18.02 13.47 14.62
C ARG A 23 -18.27 13.88 16.05
N ALA A 24 -17.47 13.38 16.97
CA ALA A 24 -17.54 13.77 18.38
C ALA A 24 -17.03 15.22 18.55
N ALA A 25 -17.92 16.15 18.90
CA ALA A 25 -17.58 17.55 19.12
C ALA A 25 -17.10 17.82 20.55
N LYS A 26 -17.76 17.19 21.53
CA LYS A 26 -17.50 17.40 22.96
C LYS A 26 -17.85 16.15 23.74
N ILE A 27 -17.15 15.93 24.85
CA ILE A 27 -17.46 14.89 25.83
C ILE A 27 -17.85 15.56 27.13
N GLU A 28 -19.02 15.25 27.63
CA GLU A 28 -19.55 15.73 28.92
C GLU A 28 -19.54 14.58 29.91
N ILE A 29 -18.83 14.75 31.02
CA ILE A 29 -18.82 13.76 32.11
C ILE A 29 -19.98 14.11 33.04
N ARG A 30 -20.97 13.22 33.13
CA ARG A 30 -22.16 13.38 33.98
C ARG A 30 -22.17 12.30 35.08
N PRO A 31 -23.00 12.42 36.13
CA PRO A 31 -23.14 11.38 37.15
C PRO A 31 -23.51 10.00 36.58
N GLU A 32 -24.27 9.98 35.48
CA GLU A 32 -24.68 8.76 34.77
C GLU A 32 -23.58 8.18 33.88
N GLY A 33 -22.48 8.91 33.69
CA GLY A 33 -21.34 8.53 32.87
C GLY A 33 -21.00 9.54 31.77
N PRO A 34 -19.99 9.26 30.93
CA PRO A 34 -19.60 10.11 29.82
C PRO A 34 -20.64 10.10 28.68
N ALA A 35 -20.98 11.28 28.19
CA ALA A 35 -21.85 11.49 27.03
C ALA A 35 -21.11 12.28 25.93
N PHE A 36 -21.20 11.78 24.71
CA PHE A 36 -20.55 12.33 23.52
C PHE A 36 -21.56 13.18 22.74
N LYS A 37 -21.29 14.48 22.60
CA LYS A 37 -22.03 15.36 21.68
C LYS A 37 -21.52 15.16 20.28
N ILE A 38 -22.43 14.85 19.35
CA ILE A 38 -22.09 14.52 17.97
C ILE A 38 -22.57 15.63 17.05
N ILE A 39 -21.72 16.02 16.10
CA ILE A 39 -22.06 16.94 15.01
C ILE A 39 -21.95 16.20 13.67
N SER A 40 -22.92 16.42 12.79
CA SER A 40 -22.84 16.02 11.39
C SER A 40 -22.66 17.25 10.53
N VAL A 41 -21.92 17.12 9.42
CA VAL A 41 -21.80 18.18 8.42
C VAL A 41 -22.59 17.73 7.21
N ASN A 42 -23.69 18.43 6.92
CA ASN A 42 -24.52 18.13 5.77
C ASN A 42 -24.26 19.19 4.70
N THR A 43 -23.87 18.76 3.50
CA THR A 43 -23.73 19.66 2.36
C THR A 43 -25.09 19.88 1.70
N ILE A 44 -25.70 21.03 1.94
CA ILE A 44 -26.97 21.42 1.32
C ILE A 44 -26.64 22.10 -0.01
N LYS A 45 -27.24 21.61 -1.10
CA LYS A 45 -27.22 22.31 -2.38
C LYS A 45 -28.35 23.33 -2.37
N GLU A 46 -28.00 24.61 -2.26
CA GLU A 46 -28.95 25.70 -2.40
C GLU A 46 -28.89 26.24 -3.83
N SER A 47 -30.07 26.32 -4.45
CA SER A 47 -30.25 26.99 -5.74
C SER A 47 -30.36 28.49 -5.51
N ILE A 48 -29.25 29.20 -5.71
CA ILE A 48 -29.17 30.65 -5.50
C ILE A 48 -29.22 31.35 -6.87
N PRO A 49 -29.91 32.50 -7.00
CA PRO A 49 -29.84 33.31 -8.21
C PRO A 49 -28.40 33.66 -8.59
N ASN A 50 -28.03 33.41 -9.84
CA ASN A 50 -26.73 33.77 -10.39
C ASN A 50 -26.75 35.24 -10.83
N ILE A 51 -26.40 36.13 -9.91
CA ILE A 51 -26.44 37.58 -10.14
C ILE A 51 -25.54 38.00 -11.31
N ASP A 52 -24.37 37.38 -11.46
CA ASP A 52 -23.43 37.71 -12.54
C ASP A 52 -24.04 37.37 -13.91
N ALA A 53 -24.58 36.15 -14.05
CA ALA A 53 -25.23 35.72 -15.28
C ALA A 53 -26.52 36.53 -15.55
N LEU A 54 -27.27 36.89 -14.52
CA LEU A 54 -28.45 37.74 -14.64
C LEU A 54 -28.05 39.13 -15.16
N THR A 55 -27.00 39.71 -14.61
CA THR A 55 -26.51 41.04 -15.00
C THR A 55 -26.03 41.03 -16.45
N GLN A 56 -25.33 39.98 -16.88
CA GLN A 56 -24.92 39.81 -18.27
C GLN A 56 -26.12 39.63 -19.22
N GLY A 57 -27.08 38.77 -18.87
CA GLY A 57 -28.29 38.56 -19.66
C GLY A 57 -29.12 39.84 -19.80
N LEU A 58 -29.29 40.59 -18.71
CA LEU A 58 -29.93 41.91 -18.75
C LEU A 58 -29.14 42.89 -19.63
N LEU A 59 -27.81 42.92 -19.52
CA LEU A 59 -27.01 43.82 -20.34
C LEU A 59 -27.16 43.52 -21.84
N GLU A 60 -27.19 42.25 -22.25
CA GLU A 60 -27.42 41.84 -23.63
C GLU A 60 -28.82 42.24 -24.14
N ASP A 61 -29.85 41.98 -23.34
CA ASP A 61 -31.23 42.31 -23.70
C ASP A 61 -31.41 43.83 -23.86
N PHE A 62 -30.78 44.61 -22.97
CA PHE A 62 -30.83 46.08 -22.99
C PHE A 62 -29.96 46.71 -24.06
N LYS A 63 -28.85 46.08 -24.43
CA LYS A 63 -28.03 46.49 -25.57
C LYS A 63 -28.84 46.47 -26.87
N SER A 64 -29.70 45.46 -27.04
CA SER A 64 -30.53 45.33 -28.24
C SER A 64 -31.73 46.30 -28.25
N LYS A 65 -32.38 46.55 -27.10
CA LYS A 65 -33.61 47.35 -27.00
C LYS A 65 -33.39 48.84 -26.76
N TYR A 66 -32.35 49.20 -26.01
CA TYR A 66 -32.17 50.55 -25.47
C TYR A 66 -30.76 51.13 -25.70
N SER A 67 -29.89 50.43 -26.44
CA SER A 67 -28.51 50.85 -26.72
C SER A 67 -27.67 51.10 -25.46
N ILE A 68 -27.88 50.29 -24.41
CA ILE A 68 -27.09 50.33 -23.18
C ILE A 68 -25.91 49.36 -23.32
N PHE A 69 -24.68 49.86 -23.11
CA PHE A 69 -23.46 49.05 -23.34
C PHE A 69 -22.66 48.80 -22.07
N SER A 70 -22.98 49.48 -20.96
CA SER A 70 -22.25 49.35 -19.70
C SER A 70 -23.14 48.95 -18.53
N ILE A 71 -22.54 48.23 -17.57
CA ILE A 71 -23.22 47.84 -16.31
C ILE A 71 -23.66 49.07 -15.51
N GLN A 72 -22.89 50.16 -15.55
CA GLN A 72 -23.23 51.40 -14.86
C GLN A 72 -24.49 52.07 -15.43
N GLU A 73 -24.65 52.07 -16.75
CA GLU A 73 -25.87 52.56 -17.40
C GLU A 73 -27.07 51.66 -17.14
N LEU A 74 -26.86 50.33 -17.14
CA LEU A 74 -27.88 49.35 -16.75
C LEU A 74 -28.38 49.64 -15.33
N TYR A 75 -27.48 49.82 -14.37
CA TYR A 75 -27.86 50.13 -12.99
C TYR A 75 -28.55 51.49 -12.85
N LYS A 76 -28.11 52.52 -13.58
CA LYS A 76 -28.82 53.82 -13.61
C LYS A 76 -30.23 53.68 -14.18
N PHE A 77 -30.41 52.85 -15.20
CA PHE A 77 -31.71 52.60 -15.82
C PHE A 77 -32.65 51.87 -14.84
N VAL A 78 -32.17 50.77 -14.24
CA VAL A 78 -32.92 50.00 -13.23
C VAL A 78 -33.26 50.87 -12.01
N ALA A 79 -32.32 51.67 -11.52
CA ALA A 79 -32.54 52.62 -10.41
C ALA A 79 -33.66 53.61 -10.72
N LYS A 80 -33.67 54.17 -11.94
CA LYS A 80 -34.70 55.11 -12.38
C LYS A 80 -36.08 54.45 -12.48
N GLU A 81 -36.14 53.21 -12.97
CA GLU A 81 -37.39 52.49 -13.17
C GLU A 81 -37.99 51.98 -11.84
N LEU A 82 -37.13 51.48 -10.94
CA LEU A 82 -37.53 51.07 -9.58
C LEU A 82 -37.64 52.23 -8.58
N LYS A 83 -37.25 53.45 -8.97
CA LYS A 83 -37.22 54.66 -8.13
C LYS A 83 -36.36 54.50 -6.86
N VAL A 84 -35.23 53.79 -6.97
CA VAL A 84 -34.26 53.59 -5.88
C VAL A 84 -32.99 54.40 -6.13
N GLN A 85 -32.26 54.76 -5.06
CA GLN A 85 -31.05 55.58 -5.16
C GLN A 85 -29.81 54.78 -5.58
N SER A 86 -29.73 53.51 -5.16
CA SER A 86 -28.66 52.57 -5.55
C SER A 86 -29.26 51.19 -5.77
N VAL A 87 -28.79 50.49 -6.79
CA VAL A 87 -29.28 49.15 -7.15
C VAL A 87 -28.52 48.10 -6.34
N THR A 88 -29.25 47.27 -5.60
CA THR A 88 -28.75 46.07 -4.94
C THR A 88 -29.03 44.81 -5.77
N GLU A 89 -28.44 43.68 -5.40
CA GLU A 89 -28.68 42.39 -6.07
C GLU A 89 -30.17 41.98 -6.04
N ASN A 90 -30.84 42.24 -4.91
CA ASN A 90 -32.28 41.99 -4.76
C ASN A 90 -33.13 42.89 -5.68
N ASP A 91 -32.67 44.11 -5.96
CA ASP A 91 -33.35 45.02 -6.89
C ASP A 91 -33.25 44.52 -8.32
N LEU A 92 -32.10 43.96 -8.73
CA LEU A 92 -31.94 43.32 -10.06
C LEU A 92 -32.85 42.09 -10.21
N ILE A 93 -32.94 41.25 -9.18
CA ILE A 93 -33.86 40.11 -9.16
C ILE A 93 -35.31 40.60 -9.27
N SER A 94 -35.67 41.61 -8.49
CA SER A 94 -37.03 42.18 -8.49
C SER A 94 -37.37 42.80 -9.84
N TYR A 95 -36.42 43.48 -10.45
CA TYR A 95 -36.54 44.02 -11.80
C TYR A 95 -36.76 42.93 -12.84
N ALA A 96 -35.93 41.88 -12.82
CA ALA A 96 -36.04 40.76 -13.73
C ALA A 96 -37.41 40.07 -13.61
N LYS A 97 -37.93 39.89 -12.38
CA LYS A 97 -39.29 39.37 -12.15
C LYS A 97 -40.36 40.28 -12.73
N LEU A 98 -40.26 41.60 -12.52
CA LEU A 98 -41.21 42.58 -13.06
C LEU A 98 -41.22 42.62 -14.59
N LYS A 99 -40.09 42.28 -15.23
CA LYS A 99 -39.95 42.21 -16.68
C LYS A 99 -40.10 40.80 -17.26
N GLU A 100 -40.46 39.83 -16.42
CA GLU A 100 -40.60 38.41 -16.79
C GLU A 100 -39.33 37.83 -17.45
N ILE A 101 -38.16 38.34 -17.07
CA ILE A 101 -36.86 37.86 -17.55
C ILE A 101 -36.45 36.67 -16.70
N ALA A 102 -36.04 35.58 -17.37
CA ALA A 102 -35.60 34.37 -16.70
C ALA A 102 -34.38 34.65 -15.80
N ILE A 103 -34.47 34.26 -14.52
CA ILE A 103 -33.38 34.43 -13.57
C ILE A 103 -32.51 33.18 -13.62
N PRO A 104 -31.25 33.28 -14.09
CA PRO A 104 -30.34 32.15 -14.08
C PRO A 104 -30.06 31.71 -12.64
N ILE A 105 -30.02 30.40 -12.42
CA ILE A 105 -29.81 29.79 -11.11
C ILE A 105 -28.42 29.14 -11.11
N LYS A 106 -27.70 29.29 -9.99
CA LYS A 106 -26.45 28.58 -9.72
C LYS A 106 -26.62 27.72 -8.48
N GLU A 107 -26.21 26.46 -8.56
CA GLU A 107 -26.13 25.59 -7.39
C GLU A 107 -24.89 25.94 -6.58
N VAL A 108 -25.09 26.28 -5.31
CA VAL A 108 -24.00 26.49 -4.35
C VAL A 108 -24.14 25.43 -3.26
N SER A 109 -23.06 24.68 -3.04
CA SER A 109 -22.95 23.76 -1.92
C SER A 109 -22.57 24.54 -0.66
N LYS A 110 -23.43 24.53 0.35
CA LYS A 110 -23.15 25.09 1.67
C LYS A 110 -23.13 23.97 2.70
N ASP A 111 -22.05 23.90 3.46
CA ASP A 111 -21.95 22.97 4.57
C ASP A 111 -22.69 23.55 5.78
N VAL A 112 -23.66 22.79 6.30
CA VAL A 112 -24.44 23.13 7.48
C VAL A 112 -24.16 22.09 8.56
N GLU A 113 -23.73 22.56 9.73
CA GLU A 113 -23.53 21.71 10.91
C GLU A 113 -24.88 21.41 11.57
N GLU A 114 -25.15 20.13 11.81
CA GLU A 114 -26.34 19.63 12.49
C GLU A 114 -25.92 18.92 13.79
N GLU A 115 -26.51 19.33 14.91
CA GLU A 115 -26.31 18.63 16.19
C GLU A 115 -27.15 17.34 16.20
N LYS A 116 -26.48 16.20 16.38
CA LYS A 116 -27.10 14.88 16.50
C LYS A 116 -27.33 14.55 17.99
N PRO A 117 -28.29 13.66 18.32
CA PRO A 117 -28.45 13.14 19.68
C PRO A 117 -27.13 12.62 20.27
N SER A 118 -26.93 12.91 21.56
CA SER A 118 -25.72 12.50 22.27
C SER A 118 -25.66 10.99 22.44
N ILE A 119 -24.45 10.42 22.37
CA ILE A 119 -24.19 9.00 22.54
C ILE A 119 -23.59 8.73 23.91
N HIS A 120 -24.09 7.74 24.64
CA HIS A 120 -23.51 7.34 25.92
C HIS A 120 -22.37 6.34 25.73
N LEU A 121 -21.44 6.27 26.69
CA LEU A 121 -20.34 5.31 26.64
C LEU A 121 -20.84 3.85 26.52
N ASP A 122 -22.00 3.54 27.10
CA ASP A 122 -22.60 2.20 27.05
C ASP A 122 -23.07 1.79 25.64
N ASP A 123 -23.31 2.76 24.75
CA ASP A 123 -23.70 2.52 23.36
C ASP A 123 -22.49 2.25 22.44
N ILE A 124 -21.28 2.45 22.94
CA ILE A 124 -20.03 2.28 22.18
C ILE A 124 -19.57 0.81 22.26
N GLU A 125 -19.37 0.20 21.10
CA GLU A 125 -18.81 -1.15 20.97
C GLU A 125 -17.29 -1.13 21.09
N ALA A 126 -16.64 -0.24 20.33
CA ALA A 126 -15.19 -0.10 20.31
C ALA A 126 -14.78 1.34 20.01
N MET A 127 -13.58 1.71 20.44
CA MET A 127 -13.02 3.03 20.18
C MET A 127 -11.51 2.92 20.08
N ASN A 128 -10.93 3.53 19.04
CA ASN A 128 -9.50 3.40 18.77
C ASN A 128 -8.94 4.57 17.98
N LYS A 129 -7.62 4.65 17.96
CA LYS A 129 -6.86 5.67 17.24
C LYS A 129 -5.86 5.02 16.31
N SER A 130 -5.84 5.51 15.09
CA SER A 130 -4.88 5.16 14.06
C SER A 130 -4.17 6.43 13.58
N GLU A 131 -3.22 6.25 12.66
CA GLU A 131 -2.63 7.37 11.92
C GLU A 131 -3.65 8.14 11.04
N PHE A 132 -4.78 7.52 10.70
CA PHE A 132 -5.86 8.14 9.93
C PHE A 132 -6.86 8.91 10.80
N GLY A 133 -6.68 8.88 12.12
CA GLY A 133 -7.55 9.52 13.09
C GLY A 133 -8.16 8.54 14.08
N SER A 134 -9.03 9.10 14.94
CA SER A 134 -9.79 8.37 15.96
C SER A 134 -11.15 7.96 15.40
N CYS A 135 -11.60 6.77 15.76
CA CYS A 135 -12.92 6.24 15.39
C CYS A 135 -13.62 5.66 16.63
N ILE A 136 -14.93 5.84 16.69
CA ILE A 136 -15.85 5.30 17.69
C ILE A 136 -16.88 4.48 16.94
N LEU A 137 -16.97 3.19 17.24
CA LEU A 137 -17.93 2.25 16.67
C LEU A 137 -19.09 2.05 17.64
N LEU A 138 -20.33 2.22 17.17
CA LEU A 138 -21.54 2.04 17.98
C LEU A 138 -22.06 0.61 17.88
N LYS A 139 -22.68 0.13 18.97
CA LYS A 139 -23.34 -1.19 19.03
C LYS A 139 -24.62 -1.26 18.18
N THR A 140 -25.26 -0.13 17.96
CA THR A 140 -26.58 -0.02 17.32
C THR A 140 -26.48 0.72 16.00
N SER A 141 -27.36 0.37 15.06
CA SER A 141 -27.42 0.92 13.71
C SER A 141 -28.23 2.22 13.63
N ILE A 142 -27.87 3.21 14.47
CA ILE A 142 -28.66 4.44 14.66
C ILE A 142 -28.80 5.20 13.33
N GLU A 143 -27.69 5.43 12.64
CA GLU A 143 -27.68 6.18 11.39
C GLU A 143 -28.36 5.41 10.26
N ALA A 144 -28.11 4.10 10.14
CA ALA A 144 -28.80 3.25 9.18
C ALA A 144 -30.33 3.31 9.36
N MET A 145 -30.82 3.21 10.60
CA MET A 145 -32.25 3.30 10.92
C MET A 145 -32.82 4.68 10.58
N MET A 146 -32.09 5.76 10.87
CA MET A 146 -32.51 7.12 10.48
C MET A 146 -32.62 7.28 8.96
N ARG A 147 -31.78 6.58 8.20
CA ARG A 147 -31.82 6.54 6.73
C ARG A 147 -32.85 5.55 6.17
N GLY A 148 -33.59 4.84 7.01
CA GLY A 148 -34.54 3.81 6.59
C GLY A 148 -33.88 2.57 5.98
N VAL A 149 -32.60 2.33 6.29
CA VAL A 149 -31.86 1.14 5.85
C VAL A 149 -32.10 0.02 6.86
N GLU A 150 -32.65 -1.09 6.38
CA GLU A 150 -32.82 -2.27 7.22
C GLU A 150 -31.46 -2.96 7.45
N PRO A 151 -31.14 -3.39 8.69
CA PRO A 151 -29.92 -4.12 8.99
C PRO A 151 -29.85 -5.41 8.19
N ASN A 152 -28.87 -5.54 7.31
CA ASN A 152 -28.82 -6.63 6.34
C ASN A 152 -27.80 -7.72 6.74
N LYS A 153 -28.12 -8.98 6.50
CA LYS A 153 -27.18 -10.12 6.63
C LYS A 153 -27.49 -11.12 5.51
N PRO A 154 -26.56 -11.46 4.58
CA PRO A 154 -25.12 -11.19 4.51
C PRO A 154 -24.72 -9.98 3.65
N VAL A 155 -23.44 -9.59 3.69
CA VAL A 155 -22.84 -8.55 2.82
C VAL A 155 -22.92 -9.01 1.36
N LEU A 156 -23.79 -8.36 0.59
CA LEU A 156 -23.94 -8.61 -0.85
C LEU A 156 -22.74 -8.10 -1.62
N TYR A 157 -22.39 -8.76 -2.71
CA TYR A 157 -21.37 -8.28 -3.65
C TYR A 157 -21.75 -6.90 -4.19
N GLN A 158 -20.80 -5.97 -4.15
CA GLN A 158 -20.94 -4.62 -4.69
C GLN A 158 -19.90 -4.40 -5.78
N ASP A 159 -20.18 -3.47 -6.69
CA ASP A 159 -19.26 -3.06 -7.75
C ASP A 159 -18.03 -2.33 -7.19
N GLU A 160 -16.92 -2.37 -7.91
CA GLU A 160 -15.65 -1.76 -7.49
C GLU A 160 -15.78 -0.23 -7.30
N GLU A 161 -16.56 0.44 -8.14
CA GLU A 161 -16.75 1.89 -8.08
C GLU A 161 -17.43 2.32 -6.77
N SER A 162 -18.45 1.57 -6.34
CA SER A 162 -19.16 1.82 -5.08
C SER A 162 -18.29 1.61 -3.84
N LEU A 163 -17.25 0.75 -3.91
CA LEU A 163 -16.36 0.48 -2.78
C LEU A 163 -15.16 1.39 -2.75
N LYS A 164 -14.68 1.84 -3.91
CA LYS A 164 -13.45 2.61 -4.06
C LYS A 164 -13.47 3.84 -3.16
N GLU A 165 -12.32 4.15 -2.56
CA GLU A 165 -12.11 5.25 -1.61
C GLU A 165 -12.86 5.14 -0.27
N LYS A 166 -13.74 4.15 -0.06
CA LYS A 166 -14.36 3.93 1.27
C LYS A 166 -13.31 3.59 2.30
N LEU A 167 -13.46 4.14 3.51
CA LEU A 167 -12.59 3.81 4.63
C LEU A 167 -12.84 2.37 5.07
N VAL A 168 -11.78 1.67 5.45
CA VAL A 168 -11.85 0.31 6.00
C VAL A 168 -11.51 0.37 7.49
N ILE A 169 -12.38 -0.18 8.32
CA ILE A 169 -12.30 -0.15 9.78
C ILE A 169 -12.42 -1.57 10.30
N ASP A 170 -11.56 -1.97 11.23
CA ASP A 170 -11.69 -3.27 11.89
C ASP A 170 -12.71 -3.27 13.04
N ASN A 171 -12.97 -4.45 13.61
CA ASN A 171 -13.87 -4.64 14.73
C ASN A 171 -13.39 -3.98 16.04
N LEU A 172 -12.14 -3.50 16.09
CA LEU A 172 -11.60 -2.73 17.22
C LEU A 172 -11.64 -1.23 16.93
N ALA A 173 -12.44 -0.77 15.96
CA ALA A 173 -12.54 0.62 15.53
C ALA A 173 -11.22 1.23 15.03
N ARG A 174 -10.26 0.41 14.57
CA ARG A 174 -9.01 0.92 13.98
C ARG A 174 -9.23 1.18 12.49
N ILE A 175 -8.98 2.40 12.05
CA ILE A 175 -8.98 2.74 10.63
C ILE A 175 -7.71 2.17 10.00
N LEU A 176 -7.89 1.33 8.97
CA LEU A 176 -6.82 0.59 8.31
C LEU A 176 -6.33 1.28 7.05
N GLY A 177 -7.20 2.05 6.40
CA GLY A 177 -6.93 2.75 5.15
C GLY A 177 -8.20 2.89 4.32
N LYS A 178 -8.04 2.90 3.00
CA LYS A 178 -9.14 2.99 2.04
C LYS A 178 -9.15 1.81 1.09
N VAL A 179 -10.33 1.46 0.61
CA VAL A 179 -10.46 0.51 -0.49
C VAL A 179 -9.83 1.09 -1.75
N HIS A 180 -8.87 0.35 -2.30
CA HIS A 180 -8.20 0.69 -3.56
C HIS A 180 -8.88 0.04 -4.76
N GLY A 181 -9.40 -1.18 -4.58
CA GLY A 181 -10.05 -1.95 -5.63
C GLY A 181 -10.40 -3.36 -5.16
N ILE A 182 -10.90 -4.17 -6.08
CA ILE A 182 -11.28 -5.57 -5.84
C ILE A 182 -10.37 -6.46 -6.70
N VAL A 183 -9.91 -7.58 -6.14
CA VAL A 183 -9.16 -8.61 -6.86
C VAL A 183 -9.83 -9.96 -6.70
N MET A 184 -9.66 -10.84 -7.68
CA MET A 184 -10.16 -12.21 -7.65
C MET A 184 -9.01 -13.18 -7.45
N GLY A 185 -9.07 -13.98 -6.40
CA GLY A 185 -8.17 -15.07 -6.09
C GLY A 185 -8.83 -16.44 -6.29
N ALA A 186 -8.06 -17.51 -6.09
CA ALA A 186 -8.58 -18.88 -6.14
C ALA A 186 -9.62 -19.17 -5.05
N ASP A 187 -9.57 -18.41 -3.95
CA ASP A 187 -10.45 -18.43 -2.79
C ASP A 187 -11.65 -17.46 -2.90
N GLY A 188 -11.77 -16.72 -4.00
CA GLY A 188 -12.89 -15.83 -4.29
C GLY A 188 -12.49 -14.35 -4.38
N LEU A 189 -13.46 -13.46 -4.14
CA LEU A 189 -13.23 -12.01 -4.19
C LEU A 189 -12.52 -11.51 -2.94
N ARG A 190 -11.59 -10.58 -3.13
CA ARG A 190 -10.82 -9.93 -2.07
C ARG A 190 -10.82 -8.42 -2.29
N VAL A 191 -10.99 -7.66 -1.22
CA VAL A 191 -10.91 -6.20 -1.22
C VAL A 191 -9.47 -5.78 -0.94
N VAL A 192 -8.89 -4.98 -1.81
CA VAL A 192 -7.54 -4.44 -1.63
C VAL A 192 -7.64 -3.15 -0.83
N VAL A 193 -7.07 -3.15 0.36
CA VAL A 193 -6.98 -2.01 1.26
C VAL A 193 -5.62 -1.35 1.06
N SER A 194 -5.64 -0.04 0.84
CA SER A 194 -4.44 0.79 0.69
C SER A 194 -4.33 1.78 1.85
N LYS A 195 -3.11 1.91 2.35
CA LYS A 195 -2.74 2.88 3.38
C LYS A 195 -2.11 4.09 2.69
N GLU A 196 -2.83 5.20 2.59
CA GLU A 196 -2.28 6.46 2.05
C GLU A 196 -1.59 7.24 3.17
N SER A 197 -0.26 7.26 3.20
CA SER A 197 0.49 8.07 4.17
C SER A 197 1.11 9.29 3.50
N VAL A 198 0.92 10.47 4.08
CA VAL A 198 1.66 11.66 3.65
C VAL A 198 3.07 11.57 4.25
N VAL A 199 4.04 11.18 3.43
CA VAL A 199 5.44 11.16 3.85
C VAL A 199 6.01 12.56 3.66
N LYS A 200 6.38 13.21 4.76
CA LYS A 200 7.16 14.45 4.72
C LYS A 200 8.57 14.09 4.26
N LYS A 201 8.92 14.45 3.03
CA LYS A 201 10.25 14.24 2.48
C LYS A 201 11.01 15.57 2.52
N LEU A 202 12.26 15.53 2.96
CA LEU A 202 13.18 16.64 2.77
C LEU A 202 13.56 16.66 1.29
N VAL A 203 13.08 17.67 0.58
CA VAL A 203 13.38 17.89 -0.84
C VAL A 203 14.26 19.13 -0.95
N PRO A 204 15.27 19.15 -1.85
CA PRO A 204 16.07 20.34 -2.10
C PRO A 204 15.19 21.55 -2.44
N ASP A 205 15.44 22.68 -1.76
CA ASP A 205 14.81 23.96 -2.09
C ASP A 205 15.53 24.57 -3.29
N MET A 206 14.98 24.32 -4.48
CA MET A 206 15.57 24.78 -5.73
C MET A 206 15.60 26.30 -5.87
N VAL A 207 14.68 27.02 -5.20
CA VAL A 207 14.64 28.49 -5.27
C VAL A 207 15.82 29.06 -4.49
N LEU A 208 16.03 28.59 -3.27
CA LEU A 208 17.16 29.01 -2.44
C LEU A 208 18.49 28.53 -3.03
N LEU A 209 18.55 27.30 -3.55
CA LEU A 209 19.75 26.75 -4.16
C LEU A 209 20.17 27.56 -5.39
N LYS A 210 19.24 27.84 -6.32
CA LYS A 210 19.54 28.67 -7.51
C LYS A 210 20.00 30.06 -7.11
N LYS A 211 19.35 30.68 -6.13
CA LYS A 211 19.75 31.99 -5.62
C LYS A 211 21.18 31.98 -5.06
N LYS A 212 21.56 30.96 -4.28
CA LYS A 212 22.90 30.81 -3.69
C LYS A 212 23.97 30.56 -4.75
N LEU A 213 23.71 29.66 -5.70
CA LEU A 213 24.64 29.38 -6.80
C LEU A 213 24.88 30.61 -7.68
N LEU A 214 23.81 31.37 -7.99
CA LEU A 214 23.89 32.56 -8.84
C LEU A 214 24.40 33.80 -8.12
N SER A 215 24.41 33.84 -6.79
CA SER A 215 25.03 34.94 -6.03
C SER A 215 26.55 34.85 -5.98
N GLU A 216 27.09 33.62 -6.05
CA GLU A 216 28.54 33.39 -5.96
C GLU A 216 29.18 33.27 -7.35
N ASN A 217 28.47 32.73 -8.33
CA ASN A 217 28.98 32.48 -9.67
C ASN A 217 28.01 32.96 -10.76
N THR A 218 28.53 33.43 -11.89
CA THR A 218 27.65 33.73 -13.02
C THR A 218 27.16 32.45 -13.68
N ARG A 219 26.01 32.52 -14.35
CA ARG A 219 25.45 31.37 -15.10
C ARG A 219 26.46 30.76 -16.08
N ARG A 220 27.30 31.59 -16.72
CA ARG A 220 28.32 31.13 -17.67
C ARG A 220 29.43 30.35 -16.97
N ASP A 221 29.84 30.80 -15.78
CA ASP A 221 30.86 30.13 -14.98
C ASP A 221 30.37 28.76 -14.54
N ILE A 222 29.12 28.66 -14.07
CA ILE A 222 28.50 27.39 -13.68
C ILE A 222 28.46 26.41 -14.86
N ILE A 223 28.04 26.86 -16.05
CA ILE A 223 27.97 26.00 -17.25
C ILE A 223 29.37 25.51 -17.65
N LYS A 224 30.36 26.39 -17.66
CA LYS A 224 31.75 26.04 -17.98
C LYS A 224 32.30 25.02 -16.98
N ASP A 225 32.02 25.25 -15.70
CA ASP A 225 32.49 24.41 -14.61
C ASP A 225 31.81 23.04 -14.59
N MET A 226 30.52 22.97 -14.91
CA MET A 226 29.79 21.72 -15.15
C MET A 226 30.38 20.95 -16.34
N GLY A 227 30.79 21.64 -17.41
CA GLY A 227 31.50 21.02 -18.53
C GLY A 227 32.82 20.36 -18.10
N LEU A 228 33.59 21.03 -17.23
CA LEU A 228 34.84 20.47 -16.68
C LEU A 228 34.60 19.27 -15.76
N LEU A 229 33.45 19.22 -15.08
CA LEU A 229 33.04 18.10 -14.23
C LEU A 229 32.42 16.93 -15.02
N GLY A 230 32.36 17.01 -16.34
CA GLY A 230 31.90 15.92 -17.21
C GLY A 230 30.38 15.80 -17.34
N PHE A 231 29.61 16.84 -17.03
CA PHE A 231 28.16 16.84 -17.27
C PHE A 231 27.84 16.85 -18.77
N GLN A 232 26.95 15.95 -19.21
CA GLN A 232 26.42 15.99 -20.56
C GLN A 232 25.44 17.17 -20.73
N ASN A 233 25.58 17.91 -21.84
CA ASN A 233 24.79 19.11 -22.15
C ASN A 233 24.71 20.10 -20.97
N PRO A 234 25.83 20.72 -20.57
CA PRO A 234 25.87 21.60 -19.40
C PRO A 234 25.05 22.89 -19.58
N GLU A 235 24.70 23.24 -20.83
CA GLU A 235 23.80 24.34 -21.20
C GLU A 235 22.38 24.17 -20.59
N GLU A 236 21.96 22.91 -20.41
CA GLU A 236 20.65 22.54 -19.85
C GLU A 236 20.73 22.44 -18.32
N LEU A 237 20.43 23.55 -17.64
CA LEU A 237 20.45 23.64 -16.17
C LEU A 237 19.17 23.03 -15.55
N THR A 238 18.99 21.72 -15.68
CA THR A 238 17.91 21.00 -14.99
C THR A 238 18.14 20.99 -13.48
N ASP A 239 17.05 20.91 -12.71
CA ASP A 239 17.12 20.93 -11.25
C ASP A 239 17.99 19.80 -10.68
N GLU A 240 17.91 18.61 -11.29
CA GLU A 240 18.75 17.46 -10.94
C GLU A 240 20.24 17.71 -11.15
N LYS A 241 20.60 18.31 -12.30
CA LYS A 241 22.00 18.65 -12.61
C LYS A 241 22.55 19.73 -11.69
N LEU A 242 21.73 20.72 -11.33
CA LEU A 242 22.11 21.77 -10.38
C LEU A 242 22.34 21.21 -8.96
N VAL A 243 21.51 20.27 -8.51
CA VAL A 243 21.71 19.58 -7.24
C VAL A 243 22.98 18.73 -7.27
N ALA A 244 23.22 17.99 -8.36
CA ALA A 244 24.44 17.19 -8.52
C ALA A 244 25.69 18.06 -8.55
N TYR A 245 25.67 19.17 -9.30
CA TYR A 245 26.73 20.16 -9.34
C TYR A 245 27.03 20.72 -7.95
N ALA A 246 25.99 21.14 -7.22
CA ALA A 246 26.12 21.64 -5.85
C ALA A 246 26.79 20.63 -4.93
N LYS A 247 26.40 19.34 -5.00
CA LYS A 247 27.05 18.26 -4.23
C LYS A 247 28.52 18.09 -4.58
N MET A 248 28.85 18.02 -5.88
CA MET A 248 30.23 17.81 -6.33
C MET A 248 31.17 18.94 -5.92
N ARG A 249 30.65 20.17 -5.82
CA ARG A 249 31.37 21.35 -5.37
C ARG A 249 31.33 21.60 -3.86
N GLY A 250 30.65 20.73 -3.11
CA GLY A 250 30.54 20.86 -1.65
C GLY A 250 29.64 22.00 -1.18
N TYR A 251 28.74 22.50 -2.03
CA TYR A 251 27.73 23.46 -1.62
C TYR A 251 26.72 22.82 -0.69
N GLU A 252 26.41 23.51 0.41
CA GLU A 252 25.29 23.15 1.26
C GLU A 252 23.97 23.34 0.49
N ILE A 253 23.21 22.26 0.36
CA ILE A 253 21.93 22.24 -0.36
C ILE A 253 20.82 22.59 0.63
N PRO A 254 20.18 23.78 0.51
CA PRO A 254 19.04 24.11 1.33
C PRO A 254 17.93 23.09 1.06
N SER A 255 17.25 22.66 2.11
CA SER A 255 16.16 21.70 2.03
C SER A 255 14.89 22.30 2.59
N ARG A 256 13.77 21.91 2.00
CA ARG A 256 12.43 22.25 2.50
C ARG A 256 11.66 20.96 2.76
N LEU A 257 10.77 21.01 3.75
CA LEU A 257 9.84 19.92 4.04
C LEU A 257 8.70 19.97 3.02
N GLU A 258 8.70 19.01 2.10
CA GLU A 258 7.60 18.85 1.15
C GLU A 258 6.75 17.65 1.58
N SER A 259 5.45 17.89 1.77
CA SER A 259 4.48 16.85 2.02
C SER A 259 4.13 16.17 0.70
N VAL A 260 4.92 15.17 0.30
CA VAL A 260 4.59 14.37 -0.87
C VAL A 260 3.52 13.37 -0.46
N LYS A 261 2.38 13.36 -1.16
CA LYS A 261 1.37 12.31 -1.01
C LYS A 261 1.97 11.01 -1.54
N ALA A 262 2.69 10.29 -0.69
CA ALA A 262 3.21 8.98 -1.00
C ALA A 262 2.06 7.98 -0.89
N ILE A 263 1.30 7.84 -1.98
CA ILE A 263 0.41 6.70 -2.15
C ILE A 263 1.35 5.50 -2.31
N LEU A 264 1.21 4.52 -1.42
CA LEU A 264 1.89 3.21 -1.36
C LEU A 264 3.02 3.10 -0.35
N LEU A 265 2.77 2.30 0.69
CA LEU A 265 3.77 1.34 1.18
C LEU A 265 3.20 -0.05 1.52
N TYR A 266 1.88 -0.24 1.57
CA TYR A 266 1.30 -1.56 1.81
C TYR A 266 -0.10 -1.69 1.20
N LYS A 267 -0.27 -2.63 0.27
CA LYS A 267 -1.58 -3.11 -0.17
C LYS A 267 -1.85 -4.41 0.57
N THR A 268 -2.87 -4.40 1.42
CA THR A 268 -3.38 -5.60 2.08
C THR A 268 -4.60 -6.09 1.32
N SER A 269 -4.71 -7.39 1.06
CA SER A 269 -5.96 -7.95 0.52
C SER A 269 -6.75 -8.62 1.65
N VAL A 270 -8.04 -8.33 1.72
CA VAL A 270 -8.96 -8.88 2.72
C VAL A 270 -10.00 -9.74 2.00
N PRO A 271 -10.19 -11.01 2.38
CA PRO A 271 -11.24 -11.85 1.79
C PRO A 271 -12.63 -11.23 1.95
N TRP A 272 -13.49 -11.36 0.93
CA TRP A 272 -14.86 -10.84 0.98
C TRP A 272 -15.65 -11.38 2.19
N GLU A 273 -15.41 -12.63 2.55
CA GLU A 273 -16.06 -13.28 3.70
C GLU A 273 -15.72 -12.63 5.05
N GLN A 274 -14.61 -11.90 5.13
CA GLN A 274 -14.18 -11.18 6.33
C GLN A 274 -14.80 -9.77 6.43
N LEU A 275 -15.52 -9.32 5.39
CA LEU A 275 -16.30 -8.09 5.47
C LEU A 275 -17.52 -8.31 6.36
N GLY A 276 -17.65 -7.48 7.38
CA GLY A 276 -18.76 -7.48 8.33
C GLY A 276 -19.97 -6.74 7.77
N ARG A 277 -19.76 -5.48 7.37
CA ARG A 277 -20.78 -4.55 6.87
C ARG A 277 -20.18 -3.54 5.88
N ILE A 278 -21.02 -3.03 4.99
CA ILE A 278 -20.65 -2.01 4.00
C ILE A 278 -21.73 -0.93 3.98
N GLY A 279 -21.41 0.23 4.56
CA GLY A 279 -22.21 1.45 4.51
C GLY A 279 -21.43 2.56 3.83
N ASP A 280 -21.30 3.71 4.50
CA ASP A 280 -20.37 4.78 4.14
C ASP A 280 -18.90 4.32 4.29
N VAL A 281 -18.66 3.39 5.20
CA VAL A 281 -17.38 2.71 5.43
C VAL A 281 -17.52 1.19 5.34
N VAL A 282 -16.40 0.50 5.18
CA VAL A 282 -16.32 -0.97 5.18
C VAL A 282 -15.86 -1.42 6.56
N LEU A 283 -16.70 -2.19 7.25
CA LEU A 283 -16.37 -2.78 8.55
C LEU A 283 -15.88 -4.21 8.35
N LEU A 284 -14.78 -4.60 8.99
CA LEU A 284 -14.27 -5.97 9.02
C LEU A 284 -14.81 -6.72 10.24
N LYS A 285 -15.00 -8.04 10.10
CA LYS A 285 -15.41 -8.93 11.21
C LYS A 285 -14.33 -9.09 12.27
N ARG A 286 -13.06 -8.94 11.88
CA ARG A 286 -11.87 -9.22 12.68
C ARG A 286 -10.77 -8.20 12.38
N THR A 287 -9.71 -8.22 13.17
CA THR A 287 -8.52 -7.41 12.91
C THR A 287 -7.71 -7.98 11.76
N LEU A 288 -6.92 -7.15 11.07
CA LEU A 288 -6.04 -7.63 9.99
C LEU A 288 -5.07 -8.74 10.44
N PRO A 289 -4.36 -8.63 11.60
CA PRO A 289 -3.51 -9.70 12.08
C PRO A 289 -4.23 -11.04 12.23
N ASP A 290 -5.45 -11.02 12.79
CA ASP A 290 -6.25 -12.25 12.98
C ASP A 290 -6.63 -12.90 11.64
N ILE A 291 -6.95 -12.08 10.64
CA ILE A 291 -7.28 -12.54 9.29
C ILE A 291 -6.06 -13.25 8.67
N PHE A 292 -4.87 -12.67 8.79
CA PHE A 292 -3.65 -13.26 8.25
C PHE A 292 -3.21 -14.53 9.00
N GLU A 293 -3.41 -14.60 10.32
CA GLU A 293 -3.11 -15.81 11.10
C GLU A 293 -4.01 -16.98 10.72
N GLU A 294 -5.27 -16.73 10.38
CA GLU A 294 -6.22 -17.76 9.94
C GLU A 294 -5.83 -18.32 8.56
N GLU A 295 -5.39 -17.46 7.63
CA GLU A 295 -4.88 -17.89 6.32
C GLU A 295 -3.66 -18.81 6.46
N LEU A 296 -2.71 -18.45 7.34
CA LEU A 296 -1.54 -19.29 7.62
C LEU A 296 -1.90 -20.66 8.21
N LYS A 297 -2.98 -20.74 9.00
CA LYS A 297 -3.48 -22.01 9.56
C LYS A 297 -4.26 -22.83 8.52
N ALA A 298 -4.93 -22.18 7.57
CA ALA A 298 -5.69 -22.86 6.51
C ALA A 298 -4.77 -23.52 5.46
N GLU A 299 -3.58 -22.96 5.23
CA GLU A 299 -2.59 -23.50 4.29
C GLU A 299 -1.79 -24.68 4.83
N GLU A 300 -1.81 -24.98 6.14
CA GLU A 300 -1.19 -26.21 6.63
C GLU A 300 -1.97 -27.41 6.06
N PRO A 301 -1.35 -28.22 5.17
CA PRO A 301 -2.06 -29.29 4.50
C PRO A 301 -2.55 -30.25 5.56
N LYS A 302 -3.87 -30.36 5.72
CA LYS A 302 -4.50 -31.45 6.48
C LYS A 302 -3.92 -32.74 5.91
N SER A 303 -2.99 -33.33 6.64
CA SER A 303 -2.22 -34.49 6.21
C SER A 303 -3.19 -35.51 5.65
N ILE A 304 -3.04 -35.79 4.35
CA ILE A 304 -3.79 -36.79 3.60
C ILE A 304 -3.47 -38.16 4.22
N THR A 305 -4.15 -38.47 5.31
CA THR A 305 -4.08 -39.74 6.04
C THR A 305 -5.50 -40.15 6.39
N ALA A 306 -6.39 -40.12 5.40
CA ALA A 306 -7.69 -40.77 5.51
C ALA A 306 -8.29 -40.92 4.11
N ARG A 307 -7.85 -41.95 3.36
CA ARG A 307 -8.66 -42.74 2.41
C ARG A 307 -7.78 -43.73 1.66
N LEU A 308 -7.50 -44.85 2.33
CA LEU A 308 -7.36 -46.16 1.69
C LEU A 308 -7.87 -47.16 2.72
N GLY A 309 -9.07 -47.69 2.45
CA GLY A 309 -9.71 -48.66 3.32
C GLY A 309 -9.04 -50.02 3.23
N THR A 310 -9.01 -50.74 4.35
CA THR A 310 -9.14 -52.19 4.35
C THR A 310 -9.95 -52.63 5.56
N SER A 311 -10.76 -53.65 5.28
CA SER A 311 -11.79 -54.26 6.10
C SER A 311 -11.24 -55.11 7.26
N ALA A 312 -12.11 -55.30 8.25
CA ALA A 312 -12.21 -56.42 9.21
C ALA A 312 -11.53 -56.36 10.59
N GLN A 313 -12.42 -56.34 11.60
CA GLN A 313 -12.40 -56.98 12.94
C GLN A 313 -11.45 -56.50 14.06
N LYS A 314 -12.06 -55.92 15.13
CA LYS A 314 -12.35 -56.53 16.47
C LYS A 314 -12.27 -55.46 17.59
N PRO A 315 -13.13 -55.47 18.64
CA PRO A 315 -13.24 -54.33 19.55
C PRO A 315 -12.46 -54.43 20.87
N ARG A 316 -12.01 -53.24 21.33
CA ARG A 316 -11.69 -52.73 22.71
C ARG A 316 -10.50 -53.36 23.48
N PRO A 317 -9.87 -52.65 24.45
CA PRO A 317 -10.36 -51.51 25.25
C PRO A 317 -9.42 -50.28 25.41
N GLN A 318 -9.95 -49.28 26.11
CA GLN A 318 -9.39 -47.97 26.50
C GLN A 318 -8.16 -48.07 27.41
N ILE A 319 -7.11 -47.29 27.12
CA ILE A 319 -6.12 -46.67 28.05
C ILE A 319 -5.56 -45.48 27.25
N GLY A 320 -5.70 -44.21 27.65
CA GLY A 320 -5.01 -43.53 28.75
C GLY A 320 -4.17 -42.40 28.15
N ALA A 321 -4.29 -41.20 28.70
CA ALA A 321 -3.64 -39.99 28.23
C ALA A 321 -2.11 -40.07 28.34
N THR A 322 -1.39 -39.55 27.34
CA THR A 322 -0.06 -38.94 27.53
C THR A 322 0.19 -37.88 26.46
N SER A 323 0.35 -36.64 26.92
CA SER A 323 1.07 -35.57 26.23
C SER A 323 2.51 -36.02 25.98
N ILE A 324 2.90 -36.18 24.71
CA ILE A 324 4.28 -36.45 24.32
C ILE A 324 4.83 -35.23 23.59
N SER A 325 5.83 -34.64 24.23
CA SER A 325 6.68 -33.56 23.74
C SER A 325 7.31 -33.88 22.38
N PHE A 326 7.06 -33.01 21.39
CA PHE A 326 7.57 -33.09 20.01
C PHE A 326 9.05 -32.67 19.86
N LEU A 327 9.85 -32.85 20.91
CA LEU A 327 11.27 -32.52 20.95
C LEU A 327 12.08 -33.83 20.82
N THR A 328 12.44 -34.20 19.59
CA THR A 328 13.58 -35.09 19.17
C THR A 328 13.29 -35.83 17.85
N ARG A 329 12.99 -35.13 16.74
CA ARG A 329 13.18 -35.72 15.40
C ARG A 329 14.53 -35.27 14.82
N PRO A 330 15.57 -36.11 14.82
CA PRO A 330 16.91 -35.76 14.32
C PRO A 330 16.98 -35.53 12.79
N GLY A 331 15.92 -35.82 12.04
CA GLY A 331 15.94 -35.78 10.57
C GLY A 331 15.98 -34.38 9.94
N SER A 332 15.37 -33.36 10.56
CA SER A 332 15.27 -32.03 9.93
C SER A 332 16.57 -31.23 9.95
N PHE A 333 17.38 -31.40 11.00
CA PHE A 333 18.66 -30.73 11.13
C PHE A 333 19.71 -31.31 10.16
N ALA A 334 19.78 -32.64 10.06
CA ALA A 334 20.67 -33.33 9.12
C ALA A 334 20.34 -32.95 7.68
N LEU A 335 19.06 -32.95 7.30
CA LEU A 335 18.61 -32.56 5.96
C LEU A 335 19.01 -31.11 5.62
N GLY A 336 18.85 -30.19 6.57
CA GLY A 336 19.27 -28.78 6.40
C GLY A 336 20.77 -28.63 6.17
N MET A 337 21.61 -29.41 6.87
CA MET A 337 23.06 -29.41 6.66
C MET A 337 23.45 -29.98 5.29
N TYR A 338 22.85 -31.10 4.85
CA TYR A 338 23.16 -31.68 3.54
C TYR A 338 22.78 -30.74 2.39
N LEU A 339 21.59 -30.13 2.46
CA LEU A 339 21.11 -29.21 1.43
C LEU A 339 21.94 -27.92 1.37
N GLY A 340 22.31 -27.37 2.53
CA GLY A 340 23.19 -26.21 2.62
C GLY A 340 24.58 -26.50 2.05
N THR A 341 25.14 -27.68 2.34
CA THR A 341 26.49 -28.05 1.89
C THR A 341 26.50 -28.22 0.37
N PHE A 342 25.46 -28.86 -0.18
CA PHE A 342 25.25 -28.99 -1.61
C PHE A 342 25.14 -27.62 -2.32
N LEU A 343 24.34 -26.69 -1.77
CA LEU A 343 24.24 -25.33 -2.29
C LEU A 343 25.57 -24.59 -2.27
N THR A 344 26.36 -24.77 -1.21
CA THR A 344 27.67 -24.11 -1.05
C THR A 344 28.68 -24.60 -2.08
N ILE A 345 28.63 -25.90 -2.42
CA ILE A 345 29.46 -26.50 -3.47
C ILE A 345 29.05 -25.98 -4.85
N PHE A 346 27.74 -25.87 -5.14
CA PHE A 346 27.23 -25.41 -6.44
C PHE A 346 27.31 -23.90 -6.67
N ILE A 347 27.15 -23.08 -5.63
CA ILE A 347 27.26 -21.61 -5.69
C ILE A 347 28.72 -21.16 -5.49
N GLY A 348 29.66 -22.12 -5.44
CA GLY A 348 31.06 -22.00 -5.06
C GLY A 348 31.95 -21.12 -5.96
N PHE A 349 31.58 -19.86 -6.17
CA PHE A 349 32.48 -18.80 -6.64
C PHE A 349 32.40 -17.49 -5.85
N VAL A 350 31.47 -17.37 -4.90
CA VAL A 350 31.48 -16.27 -3.91
C VAL A 350 31.18 -16.83 -2.52
N PRO A 351 32.22 -17.21 -1.74
CA PRO A 351 32.06 -17.93 -0.47
C PRO A 351 31.15 -17.21 0.55
N TYR A 352 31.09 -15.88 0.50
CA TYR A 352 30.24 -15.08 1.39
C TYR A 352 28.76 -15.09 1.02
N VAL A 353 28.41 -15.18 -0.27
CA VAL A 353 27.01 -15.15 -0.73
C VAL A 353 26.37 -16.52 -0.53
N GLY A 354 27.11 -17.61 -0.80
CA GLY A 354 26.64 -18.98 -0.56
C GLY A 354 26.40 -19.27 0.93
N ALA A 355 27.24 -18.74 1.82
CA ALA A 355 27.08 -18.91 3.27
C ALA A 355 25.82 -18.20 3.82
N LEU A 356 25.53 -16.99 3.35
CA LEU A 356 24.32 -16.25 3.74
C LEU A 356 23.05 -16.91 3.21
N PHE A 357 23.07 -17.37 1.96
CA PHE A 357 21.91 -18.02 1.35
C PHE A 357 21.63 -19.39 1.97
N SER A 358 22.65 -20.22 2.18
CA SER A 358 22.50 -21.55 2.81
C SER A 358 22.06 -21.44 4.28
N GLY A 359 22.60 -20.48 5.04
CA GLY A 359 22.16 -20.21 6.41
C GLY A 359 20.71 -19.69 6.49
N GLY A 360 20.30 -18.85 5.53
CA GLY A 360 18.92 -18.38 5.41
C GLY A 360 17.93 -19.49 5.11
N VAL A 361 18.24 -20.35 4.12
CA VAL A 361 17.39 -21.49 3.74
C VAL A 361 17.34 -22.55 4.86
N ALA A 362 18.47 -22.85 5.50
CA ALA A 362 18.50 -23.77 6.64
C ALA A 362 17.74 -23.21 7.85
N GLY A 363 17.80 -21.91 8.11
CA GLY A 363 17.05 -21.25 9.18
C GLY A 363 15.56 -21.16 8.94
N TYR A 364 15.17 -20.97 7.69
CA TYR A 364 13.77 -21.03 7.26
C TYR A 364 13.19 -22.45 7.50
N LEU A 365 13.94 -23.49 7.13
CA LEU A 365 13.52 -24.89 7.34
C LEU A 365 13.56 -25.34 8.80
N ALA A 366 14.47 -24.78 9.62
CA ALA A 366 14.61 -25.15 11.03
C ALA A 366 13.61 -24.46 11.99
N ARG A 367 12.70 -23.61 11.47
CA ARG A 367 11.74 -22.80 12.25
C ARG A 367 12.39 -22.09 13.45
N GLY A 368 13.57 -21.50 13.23
CA GLY A 368 14.31 -20.77 14.26
C GLY A 368 15.64 -20.22 13.76
N TRP A 369 15.77 -18.89 13.79
CA TRP A 369 16.91 -18.16 13.20
C TRP A 369 18.27 -18.56 13.82
N ALA A 370 18.31 -18.80 15.13
CA ALA A 370 19.52 -19.22 15.83
C ALA A 370 20.00 -20.63 15.41
N ARG A 371 19.08 -21.57 15.18
CA ARG A 371 19.42 -22.93 14.71
C ARG A 371 19.83 -22.93 13.24
N GLY A 372 19.21 -22.08 12.44
CA GLY A 372 19.59 -21.82 11.05
C GLY A 372 21.01 -21.31 10.90
N ALA A 373 21.38 -20.32 11.71
CA ALA A 373 22.72 -19.76 11.71
C ALA A 373 23.79 -20.82 12.06
N ILE A 374 23.52 -21.66 13.06
CA ILE A 374 24.42 -22.75 13.45
C ILE A 374 24.54 -23.80 12.33
N ALA A 375 23.41 -24.23 11.74
CA ALA A 375 23.43 -25.18 10.63
C ALA A 375 24.16 -24.61 9.39
N GLY A 376 23.94 -23.33 9.08
CA GLY A 376 24.65 -22.62 8.00
C GLY A 376 26.15 -22.52 8.24
N PHE A 377 26.57 -22.26 9.48
CA PHE A 377 27.99 -22.23 9.85
C PHE A 377 28.66 -23.60 9.64
N PHE A 378 28.06 -24.68 10.14
CA PHE A 378 28.61 -26.02 9.95
C PHE A 378 28.59 -26.45 8.49
N SER A 379 27.54 -26.12 7.74
CA SER A 379 27.45 -26.35 6.30
C SER A 379 28.58 -25.65 5.53
N CYS A 380 28.90 -24.40 5.88
CA CYS A 380 30.00 -23.65 5.26
C CYS A 380 31.37 -24.28 5.59
N LEU A 381 31.55 -24.68 6.86
CA LEU A 381 32.77 -25.36 7.31
C LEU A 381 32.98 -26.69 6.58
N PHE A 382 31.94 -27.53 6.48
CA PHE A 382 32.03 -28.79 5.74
C PHE A 382 32.20 -28.57 4.24
N GLY A 383 31.48 -27.61 3.65
CA GLY A 383 31.61 -27.26 2.24
C GLY A 383 33.03 -26.84 1.87
N THR A 384 33.66 -25.98 2.69
CA THR A 384 35.05 -25.54 2.49
C THR A 384 36.07 -26.66 2.66
N ILE A 385 35.89 -27.56 3.65
CA ILE A 385 36.74 -28.74 3.83
C ILE A 385 36.64 -29.68 2.62
N ILE A 386 35.42 -29.97 2.16
CA ILE A 386 35.16 -30.82 0.99
C ILE A 386 35.78 -30.19 -0.27
N LEU A 387 35.59 -28.88 -0.48
CA LEU A 387 36.19 -28.18 -1.62
C LEU A 387 37.72 -28.23 -1.58
N ALA A 388 38.33 -28.05 -0.40
CA ALA A 388 39.78 -28.12 -0.23
C ALA A 388 40.33 -29.53 -0.52
N LEU A 389 39.60 -30.59 -0.14
CA LEU A 389 39.97 -31.97 -0.41
C LEU A 389 39.79 -32.37 -1.88
N ILE A 390 38.76 -31.83 -2.55
CA ILE A 390 38.41 -32.19 -3.93
C ILE A 390 39.13 -31.28 -4.95
N SER A 391 39.54 -30.07 -4.58
CA SER A 391 40.21 -29.10 -5.48
C SER A 391 41.43 -29.66 -6.22
N PRO A 392 42.36 -30.41 -5.59
CA PRO A 392 43.47 -31.04 -6.30
C PRO A 392 43.01 -32.08 -7.33
N LEU A 393 41.92 -32.80 -7.03
CA LEU A 393 41.32 -33.79 -7.92
C LEU A 393 40.66 -33.10 -9.13
N LEU A 394 39.91 -32.02 -8.88
CA LEU A 394 39.28 -31.16 -9.89
C LEU A 394 40.29 -30.52 -10.85
N LEU A 395 41.44 -30.09 -10.33
CA LEU A 395 42.54 -29.55 -11.13
C LEU A 395 43.18 -30.62 -12.04
N SER A 396 43.18 -31.89 -11.61
CA SER A 396 43.79 -32.99 -12.37
C SER A 396 42.87 -33.62 -13.42
N MET A 397 41.56 -33.67 -13.17
CA MET A 397 40.60 -34.37 -14.03
C MET A 397 39.77 -33.42 -14.92
N GLY A 398 39.82 -32.10 -14.70
CA GLY A 398 38.93 -31.16 -15.40
C GLY A 398 37.49 -31.24 -14.89
N LEU A 399 36.80 -30.09 -14.88
CA LEU A 399 35.46 -29.95 -14.28
C LEU A 399 34.41 -30.84 -14.97
N ALA A 400 34.52 -31.02 -16.30
CA ALA A 400 33.56 -31.78 -17.10
C ALA A 400 33.60 -33.28 -16.81
N ASP A 401 34.81 -33.86 -16.71
CA ASP A 401 34.97 -35.29 -16.44
C ASP A 401 34.61 -35.64 -15.00
N PHE A 402 34.90 -34.73 -14.05
CA PHE A 402 34.48 -34.87 -12.67
C PHE A 402 32.95 -34.81 -12.51
N LEU A 403 32.28 -33.87 -13.17
CA LEU A 403 30.81 -33.78 -13.18
C LEU A 403 30.18 -34.99 -13.87
N GLY A 404 30.75 -35.45 -14.99
CA GLY A 404 30.31 -36.65 -15.69
C GLY A 404 30.41 -37.90 -14.80
N MET A 405 31.50 -38.04 -14.05
CA MET A 405 31.68 -39.13 -13.09
C MET A 405 30.63 -39.07 -11.97
N ILE A 406 30.39 -37.90 -11.36
CA ILE A 406 29.37 -37.76 -10.30
C ILE A 406 27.97 -38.09 -10.80
N LEU A 407 27.61 -37.56 -11.98
CA LEU A 407 26.29 -37.79 -12.57
C LEU A 407 26.06 -39.26 -12.94
N ALA A 408 27.12 -40.01 -13.28
CA ALA A 408 27.02 -41.44 -13.57
C ALA A 408 26.69 -42.31 -12.35
N TYR A 409 26.97 -41.85 -11.13
CA TYR A 409 26.67 -42.57 -9.89
C TYR A 409 25.33 -42.16 -9.24
N LEU A 410 24.63 -41.17 -9.80
CA LEU A 410 23.34 -40.72 -9.27
C LEU A 410 22.19 -41.52 -9.89
N PRO A 411 21.12 -41.83 -9.12
CA PRO A 411 19.90 -42.38 -9.68
C PRO A 411 19.31 -41.46 -10.75
N SER A 412 18.75 -42.03 -11.83
CA SER A 412 18.22 -41.25 -12.96
C SER A 412 17.22 -40.17 -12.54
N SER A 413 16.37 -40.46 -11.56
CA SER A 413 15.40 -39.49 -11.00
C SER A 413 16.05 -38.25 -10.39
N VAL A 414 17.26 -38.37 -9.83
CA VAL A 414 18.01 -37.25 -9.25
C VAL A 414 18.70 -36.45 -10.37
N VAL A 415 19.22 -37.14 -11.37
CA VAL A 415 19.80 -36.49 -12.56
C VAL A 415 18.76 -35.66 -13.31
N ASP A 416 17.54 -36.18 -13.45
CA ASP A 416 16.44 -35.47 -14.11
C ASP A 416 15.96 -34.26 -13.30
N ALA A 417 15.88 -34.37 -11.97
CA ALA A 417 15.58 -33.24 -11.10
C ALA A 417 16.64 -32.12 -11.17
N ILE A 418 17.93 -32.48 -11.23
CA ILE A 418 19.02 -31.51 -11.40
C ILE A 418 18.92 -30.82 -12.76
N LYS A 419 18.59 -31.55 -13.83
CA LYS A 419 18.37 -30.98 -15.16
C LYS A 419 17.19 -30.00 -15.18
N GLU A 420 16.05 -30.35 -14.60
CA GLU A 420 14.90 -29.44 -14.52
C GLU A 420 15.22 -28.18 -13.70
N MET A 421 15.95 -28.32 -12.59
CA MET A 421 16.38 -27.18 -11.78
C MET A 421 17.33 -26.26 -12.56
N LEU A 422 18.31 -26.82 -13.27
CA LEU A 422 19.22 -26.04 -14.12
C LEU A 422 18.45 -25.33 -15.25
N TYR A 423 17.44 -25.99 -15.83
CA TYR A 423 16.57 -25.40 -16.84
C TYR A 423 15.75 -24.24 -16.28
N ALA A 424 15.15 -24.41 -15.10
CA ALA A 424 14.41 -23.35 -14.40
C ALA A 424 15.31 -22.15 -14.06
N VAL A 425 16.52 -22.39 -13.55
CA VAL A 425 17.50 -21.32 -13.25
C VAL A 425 17.95 -20.60 -14.53
N SER A 426 18.13 -21.33 -15.63
CA SER A 426 18.49 -20.72 -16.93
C SER A 426 17.38 -19.82 -17.49
N SER A 427 16.11 -20.14 -17.21
CA SER A 427 14.95 -19.33 -17.61
C SER A 427 14.79 -18.05 -16.81
N LEU A 428 15.24 -18.05 -15.54
CA LEU A 428 15.13 -16.91 -14.62
C LEU A 428 16.24 -15.88 -14.84
N PHE A 429 17.38 -16.28 -15.41
CA PHE A 429 18.53 -15.40 -15.62
C PHE A 429 19.12 -15.59 -17.03
N PRO A 430 18.45 -15.11 -18.09
CA PRO A 430 18.90 -15.32 -19.46
C PRO A 430 20.25 -14.65 -19.78
N TYR A 431 20.63 -13.60 -19.04
CA TYR A 431 21.85 -12.82 -19.27
C TYR A 431 23.12 -13.41 -18.63
N THR A 432 23.01 -14.21 -17.57
CA THR A 432 24.17 -14.94 -17.01
C THR A 432 24.58 -16.10 -17.90
N LEU A 433 23.64 -16.70 -18.64
CA LEU A 433 23.96 -17.76 -19.60
C LEU A 433 24.75 -17.26 -20.82
N VAL A 434 24.58 -16.00 -21.23
CA VAL A 434 25.36 -15.40 -22.33
C VAL A 434 26.82 -15.24 -21.94
N LEU A 435 27.11 -14.87 -20.68
CA LEU A 435 28.47 -14.78 -20.15
C LEU A 435 29.12 -16.17 -19.96
N ILE A 436 28.34 -17.16 -19.52
CA ILE A 436 28.81 -18.54 -19.36
C ILE A 436 29.04 -19.22 -20.73
N ASN A 437 28.12 -19.05 -21.69
CA ASN A 437 28.28 -19.59 -23.05
C ASN A 437 29.38 -18.88 -23.84
N ALA A 438 29.60 -17.57 -23.65
CA ALA A 438 30.74 -16.87 -24.23
C ALA A 438 32.07 -17.41 -23.68
N SER A 439 32.11 -17.76 -22.39
CA SER A 439 33.30 -18.33 -21.74
C SER A 439 33.56 -19.78 -22.17
N ILE A 440 32.51 -20.60 -22.29
CA ILE A 440 32.61 -22.00 -22.76
C ILE A 440 32.94 -22.06 -24.25
N GLY A 441 32.40 -21.16 -25.07
CA GLY A 441 32.72 -21.07 -26.51
C GLY A 441 34.18 -20.67 -26.77
N LEU A 442 34.74 -19.79 -25.94
CA LEU A 442 36.13 -19.33 -26.06
C LEU A 442 37.13 -20.43 -25.65
N VAL A 443 36.77 -21.26 -24.65
CA VAL A 443 37.56 -22.43 -24.24
C VAL A 443 37.41 -23.60 -25.24
N GLY A 444 36.20 -23.83 -25.76
CA GLY A 444 35.95 -24.86 -26.78
C GLY A 444 36.64 -24.57 -28.12
N GLY A 445 36.71 -23.31 -28.53
CA GLY A 445 37.44 -22.89 -29.74
C GLY A 445 38.96 -23.05 -29.61
N LEU A 446 39.51 -22.83 -28.43
CA LEU A 446 40.95 -23.01 -28.13
C LEU A 446 41.37 -24.48 -28.14
N ILE A 447 40.50 -25.38 -27.65
CA ILE A 447 40.75 -26.82 -27.63
C ILE A 447 40.65 -27.43 -29.04
N ILE A 448 39.71 -26.99 -29.88
CA ILE A 448 39.59 -27.47 -31.27
C ILE A 448 40.74 -26.95 -32.15
N GLY A 449 41.28 -25.76 -31.86
CA GLY A 449 42.47 -25.22 -32.53
C GLY A 449 43.75 -26.01 -32.20
N LEU A 450 43.91 -26.43 -30.95
CA LEU A 450 45.06 -27.22 -30.47
C LEU A 450 45.03 -28.70 -30.91
N ILE A 451 43.87 -29.24 -31.28
CA ILE A 451 43.73 -30.62 -31.79
C ILE A 451 43.95 -30.68 -33.31
N LYS A 452 44.03 -29.53 -34.01
CA LYS A 452 44.28 -29.44 -35.46
C LYS A 452 45.66 -28.91 -35.85
N SER A 453 46.53 -28.58 -34.88
CA SER A 453 47.97 -28.31 -35.08
C SER A 453 48.79 -29.46 -34.53
#